data_AF-A0A947CM32-F1
#
_entry.id   AF-A0A947CM32-F1
#
_cell.length_a   1.000
_cell.length_b   1.000
_cell.length_c   1.000
_cell.angle_alpha   90.00
_cell.angle_beta   90.00
_cell.angle_gamma   90.00
#
_symmetry.space_group_name_H-M   'P 1'
#
loop_
_entity.id
_entity.type
_entity.pdbx_description
1 polymer ?
#
loop_
_entity_poly.entity_id
_entity_poly.type
_entity_poly.pdbx_seq_one_letter_code
_entity_poly.pdbx_strand_id
1 'polypeptide(L)'
;MDKFLKHSRRIETTDLDWELAARVGISATEAEVLTYFADIEGQTIFYLKELLMTNAARDPEVVAFLTTWNYEEFFHAEGIAQLLEVCGHPLEQGRKTEVRTGVQLSAKVEAAAQTLLSKLFPSSFPTLSMTWGASQEMLTLRGYEQLTRTTENPVLAELCRRIAKQERRHFAWYYNNARTRLAESKMARRLTRRIFSAFWSPVGAGVKSDTEVAKLCARLFPGQRFLEVAAEIDAKMARLPGLEGLNVIEDYAHRALITGTDRQLAAGNDNQLAASA
;
A
#
# COMPACT_ATOMS: atom_id res chain seq x y z
N MET A 1 21.16 -8.52 4.86
CA MET A 1 20.06 -9.40 4.39
C MET A 1 19.68 -10.54 5.35
N ASP A 2 20.63 -11.32 5.86
CA ASP A 2 20.41 -12.61 6.54
C ASP A 2 19.35 -12.64 7.64
N LYS A 3 19.27 -11.58 8.46
CA LYS A 3 18.25 -11.50 9.52
C LYS A 3 16.83 -11.48 8.95
N PHE A 4 16.62 -10.83 7.81
CA PHE A 4 15.31 -10.77 7.16
C PHE A 4 14.89 -12.16 6.67
N LEU A 5 15.77 -12.82 5.91
CA LEU A 5 15.52 -14.16 5.36
C LEU A 5 15.24 -15.21 6.45
N LYS A 6 16.01 -15.22 7.55
CA LYS A 6 15.84 -16.16 8.66
C LYS A 6 14.48 -16.10 9.34
N HIS A 7 13.82 -14.94 9.30
CA HIS A 7 12.53 -14.74 9.95
C HIS A 7 11.37 -14.77 8.96
N SER A 8 11.65 -14.99 7.67
CA SER A 8 10.61 -15.02 6.68
C SER A 8 9.78 -16.28 6.77
N ARG A 9 8.47 -16.11 6.65
CA ARG A 9 7.50 -17.20 6.67
C ARG A 9 6.14 -16.71 6.22
N ARG A 10 5.35 -17.64 5.67
CA ARG A 10 3.90 -17.50 5.56
C ARG A 10 3.32 -17.06 6.90
N ILE A 11 2.34 -16.15 6.86
CA ILE A 11 1.56 -15.83 8.06
C ILE A 11 0.87 -17.09 8.59
N GLU A 12 1.03 -17.35 9.88
CA GLU A 12 0.39 -18.47 10.53
C GLU A 12 -1.11 -18.17 10.65
N THR A 13 -1.94 -19.12 10.24
CA THR A 13 -3.40 -18.99 10.25
C THR A 13 -4.12 -20.28 10.70
N THR A 14 -3.37 -21.35 10.97
CA THR A 14 -3.95 -22.65 11.32
C THR A 14 -4.55 -22.68 12.73
N ASP A 15 -4.09 -21.79 13.61
CA ASP A 15 -4.55 -21.63 14.99
C ASP A 15 -5.65 -20.54 15.15
N LEU A 16 -6.08 -19.90 14.06
CA LEU A 16 -7.16 -18.93 14.09
C LEU A 16 -8.52 -19.65 14.17
N ASP A 17 -9.40 -19.19 15.06
CA ASP A 17 -10.76 -19.72 15.21
C ASP A 17 -11.68 -19.15 14.11
N TRP A 18 -11.66 -19.79 12.95
CA TRP A 18 -12.46 -19.37 11.80
C TRP A 18 -13.98 -19.43 12.03
N GLU A 19 -14.43 -20.32 12.93
CA GLU A 19 -15.85 -20.36 13.30
C GLU A 19 -16.22 -19.13 14.13
N LEU A 20 -15.36 -18.68 15.05
CA LEU A 20 -15.54 -17.41 15.76
C LEU A 20 -15.52 -16.23 14.81
N ALA A 21 -14.62 -16.23 13.82
CA ALA A 21 -14.58 -15.19 12.81
C ALA A 21 -15.92 -15.07 12.08
N ALA A 22 -16.48 -16.20 11.64
CA ALA A 22 -17.78 -16.26 10.97
C ALA A 22 -18.94 -15.82 11.89
N ARG A 23 -18.94 -16.25 13.16
CA ARG A 23 -20.00 -15.91 14.13
C ARG A 23 -20.04 -14.42 14.48
N VAL A 24 -18.88 -13.79 14.67
CA VAL A 24 -18.80 -12.34 14.97
C VAL A 24 -19.04 -11.53 13.70
N GLY A 25 -18.54 -12.01 12.56
CA GLY A 25 -18.62 -11.32 11.28
C GLY A 25 -17.70 -10.11 11.21
N ILE A 26 -17.85 -9.32 10.16
CA ILE A 26 -17.16 -8.05 9.95
C ILE A 26 -18.17 -7.02 9.43
N SER A 27 -17.91 -5.74 9.67
CA SER A 27 -18.70 -4.65 9.13
C SER A 27 -18.52 -4.52 7.61
N ALA A 28 -19.47 -3.87 6.93
CA ALA A 28 -19.37 -3.59 5.51
C ALA A 28 -18.11 -2.77 5.16
N THR A 29 -17.73 -1.82 6.02
CA THR A 29 -16.51 -1.03 5.83
C THR A 29 -15.25 -1.87 5.97
N GLU A 30 -15.19 -2.79 6.94
CA GLU A 30 -14.06 -3.73 7.04
C GLU A 30 -13.99 -4.65 5.82
N ALA A 31 -15.12 -5.16 5.34
CA ALA A 31 -15.15 -5.99 4.13
C ALA A 31 -14.61 -5.24 2.90
N GLU A 32 -15.00 -3.97 2.70
CA GLU A 32 -14.48 -3.13 1.61
C GLU A 32 -12.97 -2.86 1.72
N VAL A 33 -12.49 -2.52 2.92
CA VAL A 33 -11.06 -2.28 3.19
C VAL A 33 -10.24 -3.54 2.97
N LEU A 34 -10.68 -4.67 3.53
CA LEU A 34 -10.00 -5.95 3.39
C LEU A 34 -10.01 -6.45 1.95
N THR A 35 -11.11 -6.24 1.21
CA THR A 35 -11.16 -6.53 -0.22
C THR A 35 -10.09 -5.74 -0.97
N TYR A 36 -9.96 -4.45 -0.67
CA TYR A 36 -8.91 -3.63 -1.27
C TYR A 36 -7.51 -4.08 -0.86
N PHE A 37 -7.28 -4.40 0.42
CA PHE A 37 -5.98 -4.93 0.85
C PHE A 37 -5.65 -6.23 0.11
N ALA A 38 -6.57 -7.19 0.03
CA ALA A 38 -6.36 -8.42 -0.75
C ALA A 38 -6.06 -8.15 -2.24
N ASP A 39 -6.73 -7.17 -2.85
CA ASP A 39 -6.46 -6.76 -4.24
C ASP A 39 -5.03 -6.20 -4.39
N ILE A 40 -4.55 -5.41 -3.43
CA ILE A 40 -3.20 -4.80 -3.45
C ILE A 40 -2.12 -5.84 -3.15
N GLU A 41 -2.26 -6.56 -2.05
CA GLU A 41 -1.36 -7.62 -1.58
C GLU A 41 -1.18 -8.70 -2.67
N GLY A 42 -2.29 -9.10 -3.31
CA GLY A 42 -2.28 -10.09 -4.39
C GLY A 42 -1.62 -9.62 -5.70
N GLN A 43 -1.36 -8.32 -5.86
CA GLN A 43 -0.75 -7.72 -7.05
C GLN A 43 0.73 -7.38 -6.89
N THR A 44 1.30 -7.59 -5.71
CA THR A 44 2.73 -7.39 -5.40
C THR A 44 3.66 -8.14 -6.37
N ILE A 45 3.20 -9.25 -6.95
CA ILE A 45 3.90 -9.99 -8.02
C ILE A 45 4.19 -9.16 -9.27
N PHE A 46 3.33 -8.19 -9.59
CA PHE A 46 3.54 -7.29 -10.72
C PHE A 46 4.60 -6.25 -10.39
N TYR A 47 4.58 -5.71 -9.17
CA TYR A 47 5.64 -4.81 -8.69
C TYR A 47 7.00 -5.53 -8.67
N LEU A 48 7.06 -6.77 -8.19
CA LEU A 48 8.25 -7.62 -8.29
C LEU A 48 8.71 -7.75 -9.75
N LYS A 49 7.80 -8.15 -10.66
CA LYS A 49 8.12 -8.30 -12.08
C LYS A 49 8.68 -7.01 -12.67
N GLU A 50 8.04 -5.86 -12.42
CA GLU A 50 8.48 -4.56 -12.93
C GLU A 50 9.88 -4.20 -12.44
N LEU A 51 10.15 -4.36 -11.14
CA LEU A 51 11.49 -4.13 -10.59
C LEU A 51 12.53 -5.10 -11.17
N LEU A 52 12.19 -6.37 -11.39
CA LEU A 52 13.08 -7.36 -11.99
C LEU A 52 13.40 -7.07 -13.47
N MET A 53 12.57 -6.28 -14.16
CA MET A 53 12.87 -5.80 -15.52
C MET A 53 13.86 -4.63 -15.53
N THR A 54 14.28 -4.13 -14.37
CA THR A 54 15.21 -3.01 -14.22
C THR A 54 16.59 -3.44 -13.74
N ASN A 55 17.51 -2.48 -13.61
CA ASN A 55 18.82 -2.72 -13.02
C ASN A 55 18.79 -3.18 -11.56
N ALA A 56 17.65 -3.06 -10.87
CA ALA A 56 17.47 -3.62 -9.52
C ALA A 56 17.70 -5.14 -9.47
N ALA A 57 17.44 -5.86 -10.58
CA ALA A 57 17.69 -7.29 -10.69
C ALA A 57 19.17 -7.70 -10.60
N ARG A 58 20.10 -6.74 -10.71
CA ARG A 58 21.55 -6.99 -10.58
C ARG A 58 22.03 -6.94 -9.14
N ASP A 59 21.21 -6.43 -8.21
CA ASP A 59 21.55 -6.40 -6.80
C ASP A 59 20.98 -7.66 -6.11
N PRO A 60 21.85 -8.60 -5.68
CA PRO A 60 21.40 -9.85 -5.08
C PRO A 60 20.65 -9.65 -3.76
N GLU A 61 20.95 -8.58 -3.00
CA GLU A 61 20.20 -8.28 -1.79
C GLU A 61 18.79 -7.81 -2.16
N VAL A 62 18.65 -6.93 -3.15
CA VAL A 62 17.32 -6.48 -3.60
C VAL A 62 16.49 -7.64 -4.13
N VAL A 63 17.09 -8.51 -4.96
CA VAL A 63 16.39 -9.69 -5.49
C VAL A 63 15.95 -10.63 -4.36
N ALA A 64 16.85 -10.95 -3.42
CA ALA A 64 16.52 -11.81 -2.29
C ALA A 64 15.37 -11.23 -1.46
N PHE A 65 15.41 -9.93 -1.16
CA PHE A 65 14.33 -9.27 -0.44
C PHE A 65 13.02 -9.32 -1.22
N LEU A 66 13.00 -8.90 -2.48
CA LEU A 66 11.75 -8.81 -3.25
C LEU A 66 11.10 -10.17 -3.47
N THR A 67 11.88 -11.24 -3.66
CA THR A 67 11.35 -12.62 -3.74
C THR A 67 10.70 -13.04 -2.43
N THR A 68 11.36 -12.78 -1.31
CA THR A 68 10.86 -13.14 0.02
C THR A 68 9.67 -12.30 0.43
N TRP A 69 9.71 -10.99 0.18
CA TRP A 69 8.61 -10.05 0.37
C TRP A 69 7.37 -10.51 -0.41
N ASN A 70 7.49 -10.75 -1.72
CA ASN A 70 6.38 -11.20 -2.54
C ASN A 70 5.77 -12.54 -2.05
N TYR A 71 6.60 -13.45 -1.53
CA TYR A 71 6.11 -14.68 -0.91
C TYR A 71 5.27 -14.40 0.33
N GLU A 72 5.67 -13.45 1.17
CA GLU A 72 4.92 -13.02 2.35
C GLU A 72 3.61 -12.34 1.98
N GLU A 73 3.63 -11.38 1.05
CA GLU A 73 2.44 -10.63 0.58
C GLU A 73 1.39 -11.56 -0.05
N PHE A 74 1.84 -12.58 -0.79
CA PHE A 74 0.93 -13.59 -1.32
C PHE A 74 0.11 -14.24 -0.19
N PHE A 75 0.74 -14.58 0.93
CA PHE A 75 0.03 -15.18 2.05
C PHE A 75 -0.76 -14.17 2.90
N HIS A 76 -0.40 -12.88 2.89
CA HIS A 76 -1.27 -11.83 3.42
C HIS A 76 -2.61 -11.82 2.66
N ALA A 77 -2.56 -11.76 1.33
CA ALA A 77 -3.74 -11.78 0.47
C ALA A 77 -4.61 -13.03 0.71
N GLU A 78 -4.00 -14.22 0.78
CA GLU A 78 -4.74 -15.46 1.01
C GLU A 78 -5.37 -15.52 2.41
N GLY A 79 -4.68 -15.04 3.45
CA GLY A 79 -5.25 -14.97 4.79
C GLY A 79 -6.44 -14.01 4.88
N ILE A 80 -6.36 -12.86 4.20
CA ILE A 80 -7.46 -11.90 4.10
C ILE A 80 -8.64 -12.49 3.32
N ALA A 81 -8.36 -13.15 2.18
CA ALA A 81 -9.39 -13.80 1.37
C ALA A 81 -10.14 -14.87 2.16
N GLN A 82 -9.43 -15.69 2.95
CA GLN A 82 -10.04 -16.69 3.82
C GLN A 82 -10.96 -16.04 4.87
N LEU A 83 -10.50 -14.98 5.54
CA LEU A 83 -11.32 -14.26 6.52
C LEU A 83 -12.59 -13.66 5.88
N LEU A 84 -12.44 -13.02 4.72
CA LEU A 84 -13.54 -12.47 3.94
C LEU A 84 -14.56 -13.55 3.58
N GLU A 85 -14.10 -14.71 3.11
CA GLU A 85 -14.97 -15.83 2.74
C GLU A 85 -15.76 -16.38 3.93
N VAL A 86 -15.11 -16.65 5.06
CA VAL A 86 -15.81 -17.18 6.25
C VAL A 86 -16.78 -16.17 6.86
N CYS A 87 -16.54 -14.87 6.67
CA CYS A 87 -17.45 -13.80 7.11
C CYS A 87 -18.56 -13.50 6.09
N GLY A 88 -18.68 -14.25 4.99
CA GLY A 88 -19.76 -14.10 4.01
C GLY A 88 -19.51 -13.04 2.94
N HIS A 89 -18.25 -12.61 2.75
CA HIS A 89 -17.82 -11.62 1.76
C HIS A 89 -16.78 -12.20 0.78
N PRO A 90 -17.04 -13.34 0.10
CA PRO A 90 -16.06 -13.97 -0.77
C PRO A 90 -15.60 -13.03 -1.89
N LEU A 91 -14.30 -13.04 -2.18
CA LEU A 91 -13.76 -12.30 -3.32
C LEU A 91 -14.31 -12.90 -4.62
N GLU A 92 -14.73 -12.05 -5.55
CA GLU A 92 -15.27 -12.49 -6.85
C GLU A 92 -14.26 -13.34 -7.64
N GLN A 93 -14.73 -14.43 -8.23
CA GLN A 93 -13.90 -15.27 -9.09
C GLN A 93 -13.42 -14.47 -10.31
N GLY A 94 -12.11 -14.47 -10.56
CA GLY A 94 -11.52 -13.71 -11.68
C GLY A 94 -11.22 -12.25 -11.37
N ARG A 95 -11.52 -11.74 -10.17
CA ARG A 95 -11.22 -10.35 -9.75
C ARG A 95 -9.74 -9.98 -9.89
N LYS A 96 -8.83 -10.88 -9.51
CA LYS A 96 -7.37 -10.72 -9.74
C LYS A 96 -7.03 -10.47 -11.22
N THR A 97 -7.84 -10.99 -12.16
CA THR A 97 -7.69 -10.84 -13.61
C THR A 97 -8.44 -9.62 -14.17
N GLU A 98 -9.61 -9.27 -13.63
CA GLU A 98 -10.42 -8.12 -14.07
C GLU A 98 -9.86 -6.78 -13.60
N VAL A 99 -9.37 -6.70 -12.36
CA VAL A 99 -8.60 -5.54 -11.88
C VAL A 99 -7.45 -5.23 -12.84
N ARG A 100 -6.89 -6.27 -13.45
CA ARG A 100 -5.84 -6.17 -14.47
C ARG A 100 -6.35 -5.69 -15.85
N THR A 101 -7.55 -6.06 -16.29
CA THR A 101 -8.03 -5.70 -17.65
C THR A 101 -8.53 -4.26 -17.73
N GLY A 102 -8.94 -3.66 -16.62
CA GLY A 102 -9.40 -2.26 -16.54
C GLY A 102 -8.30 -1.20 -16.75
N VAL A 103 -7.02 -1.55 -16.60
CA VAL A 103 -5.89 -0.59 -16.55
C VAL A 103 -4.94 -0.72 -17.76
N GLN A 104 -5.44 -1.02 -18.95
CA GLN A 104 -4.56 -1.47 -20.04
C GLN A 104 -3.72 -0.39 -20.74
N LEU A 105 -4.09 0.89 -20.67
CA LEU A 105 -3.36 1.95 -21.39
C LEU A 105 -2.40 2.72 -20.47
N SER A 106 -2.86 3.16 -19.30
CA SER A 106 -2.04 3.84 -18.30
C SER A 106 -0.91 2.94 -17.78
N ALA A 107 -1.18 1.67 -17.47
CA ALA A 107 -0.16 0.75 -16.98
C ALA A 107 0.94 0.49 -18.02
N LYS A 108 0.62 0.47 -19.33
CA LYS A 108 1.64 0.33 -20.38
C LYS A 108 2.54 1.55 -20.48
N VAL A 109 1.98 2.75 -20.34
CA VAL A 109 2.74 4.01 -20.34
C VAL A 109 3.63 4.10 -19.10
N GLU A 110 3.10 3.72 -17.94
CA GLU A 110 3.85 3.70 -16.69
C GLU A 110 5.00 2.69 -16.73
N ALA A 111 4.75 1.45 -17.17
CA ALA A 111 5.79 0.44 -17.33
C ALA A 111 6.88 0.88 -18.32
N ALA A 112 6.51 1.58 -19.40
CA ALA A 112 7.46 2.15 -20.35
C ALA A 112 8.30 3.28 -19.71
N ALA A 113 7.67 4.17 -18.93
CA ALA A 113 8.34 5.25 -18.21
C ALA A 113 9.30 4.72 -17.14
N GLN A 114 8.89 3.73 -16.35
CA GLN A 114 9.75 3.06 -15.37
C GLN A 114 10.94 2.39 -16.05
N THR A 115 10.71 1.66 -17.16
CA THR A 115 11.78 1.03 -17.94
C THR A 115 12.78 2.08 -18.44
N LEU A 116 12.29 3.20 -18.98
CA LEU A 116 13.13 4.30 -19.46
C LEU A 116 13.93 4.94 -18.33
N LEU A 117 13.28 5.29 -17.22
CA LEU A 117 13.94 5.87 -16.04
C LEU A 117 15.02 4.94 -15.48
N SER A 118 14.76 3.63 -15.44
CA SER A 118 15.72 2.65 -14.95
C SER A 118 16.96 2.51 -15.84
N LYS A 119 16.80 2.71 -17.15
CA LYS A 119 17.91 2.71 -18.12
C LYS A 119 18.71 4.00 -18.05
N LEU A 120 18.05 5.15 -17.92
CA LEU A 120 18.68 6.47 -17.83
C LEU A 120 19.38 6.70 -16.47
N PHE A 121 18.84 6.14 -15.39
CA PHE A 121 19.32 6.36 -14.03
C PHE A 121 19.52 5.03 -13.27
N PRO A 122 20.44 4.17 -13.72
CA PRO A 122 20.59 2.79 -13.22
C PRO A 122 20.87 2.70 -11.71
N SER A 123 21.61 3.67 -11.14
CA SER A 123 21.94 3.72 -9.71
C SER A 123 20.89 4.43 -8.86
N SER A 124 20.07 5.31 -9.46
CA SER A 124 19.11 6.14 -8.71
C SER A 124 17.69 5.61 -8.77
N PHE A 125 17.34 4.83 -9.79
CA PHE A 125 16.04 4.18 -9.88
C PHE A 125 15.79 3.20 -8.72
N PRO A 126 16.73 2.29 -8.35
CA PRO A 126 16.55 1.49 -7.15
C PRO A 126 16.35 2.34 -5.89
N THR A 127 17.07 3.46 -5.76
CA THR A 127 16.93 4.38 -4.61
C THR A 127 15.53 4.96 -4.52
N LEU A 128 14.95 5.38 -5.66
CA LEU A 128 13.57 5.83 -5.76
C LEU A 128 12.60 4.70 -5.38
N SER A 129 12.74 3.52 -5.97
CA SER A 129 11.87 2.37 -5.68
C SER A 129 11.88 1.98 -4.20
N MET A 130 13.06 2.00 -3.56
CA MET A 130 13.19 1.67 -2.14
C MET A 130 12.55 2.73 -1.23
N THR A 131 12.67 4.01 -1.61
CA THR A 131 12.02 5.12 -0.91
C THR A 131 10.50 5.02 -1.04
N TRP A 132 10.02 4.70 -2.24
CA TRP A 132 8.60 4.52 -2.50
C TRP A 132 8.03 3.34 -1.72
N GLY A 133 8.66 2.16 -1.82
CA GLY A 133 8.30 0.98 -1.04
C GLY A 133 8.22 1.30 0.45
N ALA A 134 9.23 1.97 1.02
CA ALA A 134 9.20 2.36 2.43
C ALA A 134 7.97 3.21 2.82
N SER A 135 7.54 4.15 1.97
CA SER A 135 6.33 4.94 2.26
C SER A 135 5.05 4.10 2.21
N GLN A 136 4.97 3.18 1.24
CA GLN A 136 3.82 2.32 1.03
C GLN A 136 3.65 1.31 2.16
N GLU A 137 4.74 0.62 2.52
CA GLU A 137 4.80 -0.32 3.64
C GLU A 137 4.45 0.33 4.98
N MET A 138 4.82 1.61 5.15
CA MET A 138 4.43 2.33 6.35
C MET A 138 2.93 2.64 6.35
N LEU A 139 2.35 2.98 5.20
CA LEU A 139 0.92 3.23 5.06
C LEU A 139 0.10 1.94 5.29
N THR A 140 0.47 0.83 4.67
CA THR A 140 -0.17 -0.49 4.86
C THR A 140 -0.07 -0.93 6.31
N LEU A 141 1.12 -0.81 6.93
CA LEU A 141 1.32 -1.05 8.37
C LEU A 141 0.33 -0.25 9.24
N ARG A 142 0.16 1.06 8.99
CA ARG A 142 -0.79 1.88 9.76
C ARG A 142 -2.23 1.45 9.52
N GLY A 143 -2.55 0.97 8.33
CA GLY A 143 -3.85 0.42 7.99
C GLY A 143 -4.18 -0.83 8.79
N TYR A 144 -3.28 -1.80 8.83
CA TYR A 144 -3.46 -3.01 9.64
C TYR A 144 -3.51 -2.71 11.13
N GLU A 145 -2.63 -1.82 11.63
CA GLU A 145 -2.67 -1.41 13.04
C GLU A 145 -3.97 -0.70 13.42
N GLN A 146 -4.58 0.03 12.48
CA GLN A 146 -5.89 0.66 12.67
C GLN A 146 -6.99 -0.41 12.75
N LEU A 147 -7.05 -1.35 11.80
CA LEU A 147 -8.01 -2.46 11.85
C LEU A 147 -7.89 -3.27 13.15
N THR A 148 -6.67 -3.59 13.58
CA THR A 148 -6.44 -4.29 14.86
C THR A 148 -7.01 -3.55 16.07
N ARG A 149 -7.08 -2.21 16.04
CA ARG A 149 -7.63 -1.39 17.14
C ARG A 149 -9.14 -1.25 17.09
N THR A 150 -9.73 -1.22 15.90
CA THR A 150 -11.13 -0.80 15.71
C THR A 150 -12.08 -1.95 15.46
N THR A 151 -11.59 -3.11 15.01
CA THR A 151 -12.46 -4.26 14.73
C THR A 151 -13.05 -4.86 16.00
N GLU A 152 -14.30 -5.28 15.92
CA GLU A 152 -14.96 -6.08 16.96
C GLU A 152 -14.63 -7.58 16.82
N ASN A 153 -14.08 -8.00 15.67
CA ASN A 153 -13.74 -9.39 15.41
C ASN A 153 -12.32 -9.72 15.91
N PRO A 154 -12.18 -10.51 16.99
CA PRO A 154 -10.87 -10.77 17.59
C PRO A 154 -9.94 -11.58 16.67
N VAL A 155 -10.51 -12.35 15.73
CA VAL A 155 -9.75 -13.15 14.76
C VAL A 155 -9.18 -12.24 13.67
N LEU A 156 -9.97 -11.28 13.17
CA LEU A 156 -9.46 -10.21 12.29
C LEU A 156 -8.38 -9.39 12.99
N ALA A 157 -8.58 -9.02 14.26
CA ALA A 157 -7.60 -8.25 15.02
C ALA A 157 -6.24 -8.96 15.11
N GLU A 158 -6.25 -10.28 15.38
CA GLU A 158 -5.05 -11.11 15.43
C GLU A 158 -4.42 -11.31 14.05
N LEU A 159 -5.21 -11.56 13.01
CA LEU A 159 -4.72 -11.65 11.63
C LEU A 159 -3.98 -10.37 11.22
N CYS A 160 -4.63 -9.20 11.38
CA CYS A 160 -4.00 -7.90 11.09
C CYS A 160 -2.75 -7.65 11.95
N ARG A 161 -2.72 -8.09 13.21
CA ARG A 161 -1.54 -7.97 14.09
C ARG A 161 -0.37 -8.80 13.57
N ARG A 162 -0.63 -10.00 13.04
CA ARG A 162 0.38 -10.87 12.43
C ARG A 162 0.93 -10.28 11.14
N ILE A 163 0.04 -9.77 10.27
CA ILE A 163 0.42 -9.10 9.02
C ILE A 163 1.24 -7.84 9.33
N ALA A 164 0.77 -6.95 10.21
CA ALA A 164 1.50 -5.76 10.63
C ALA A 164 2.91 -6.04 11.17
N LYS A 165 3.14 -7.21 11.77
CA LYS A 165 4.48 -7.63 12.20
C LYS A 165 5.40 -7.94 11.02
N GLN A 166 4.88 -8.42 9.90
CA GLN A 166 5.61 -8.63 8.65
C GLN A 166 5.86 -7.30 7.94
N GLU A 167 4.83 -6.48 7.72
CA GLU A 167 4.92 -5.12 7.17
C GLU A 167 6.00 -4.28 7.85
N ARG A 168 6.08 -4.36 9.19
CA ARG A 168 7.11 -3.62 9.94
C ARG A 168 8.54 -4.03 9.57
N ARG A 169 8.76 -5.30 9.20
CA ARG A 169 10.07 -5.77 8.71
C ARG A 169 10.31 -5.33 7.28
N HIS A 170 9.29 -5.39 6.42
CA HIS A 170 9.34 -4.92 5.03
C HIS A 170 9.69 -3.44 4.99
N PHE A 171 8.93 -2.61 5.70
CA PHE A 171 9.20 -1.20 5.95
C PHE A 171 10.65 -0.98 6.42
N ALA A 172 11.08 -1.69 7.47
CA ALA A 172 12.41 -1.50 8.01
C ALA A 172 13.51 -1.83 7.00
N TRP A 173 13.31 -2.83 6.14
CA TRP A 173 14.25 -3.18 5.11
C TRP A 173 14.29 -2.11 4.00
N TYR A 174 13.14 -1.76 3.42
CA TYR A 174 13.03 -0.72 2.40
C TYR A 174 13.61 0.61 2.87
N TYR A 175 13.23 1.05 4.07
CA TYR A 175 13.67 2.31 4.66
C TYR A 175 15.18 2.35 4.87
N ASN A 176 15.79 1.28 5.42
CA ASN A 176 17.23 1.24 5.64
C ASN A 176 18.00 1.15 4.32
N ASN A 177 17.49 0.39 3.35
CA ASN A 177 18.08 0.28 2.03
C ASN A 177 18.07 1.64 1.29
N ALA A 178 16.92 2.34 1.31
CA ALA A 178 16.78 3.70 0.81
C ALA A 178 17.75 4.66 1.50
N ARG A 179 17.83 4.62 2.84
CA ARG A 179 18.73 5.48 3.63
C ARG A 179 20.19 5.34 3.20
N THR A 180 20.69 4.11 3.06
CA THR A 180 22.07 3.85 2.65
C THR A 180 22.34 4.42 1.25
N ARG A 181 21.48 4.10 0.28
CA ARG A 181 21.63 4.57 -1.11
C ARG A 181 21.54 6.09 -1.24
N LEU A 182 20.61 6.70 -0.50
CA LEU A 182 20.46 8.15 -0.43
C LEU A 182 21.69 8.80 0.21
N ALA A 183 22.33 8.20 1.21
CA ALA A 183 23.56 8.74 1.80
C ALA A 183 24.71 8.76 0.78
N GLU A 184 24.84 7.72 -0.04
CA GLU A 184 25.96 7.50 -0.97
C GLU A 184 25.92 8.40 -2.22
N SER A 185 24.74 8.81 -2.69
CA SER A 185 24.62 9.52 -3.98
C SER A 185 23.84 10.84 -3.91
N LYS A 186 24.52 11.97 -4.14
CA LYS A 186 23.90 13.30 -4.28
C LYS A 186 22.87 13.36 -5.42
N MET A 187 23.14 12.65 -6.52
CA MET A 187 22.24 12.61 -7.67
C MET A 187 20.98 11.83 -7.33
N ALA A 188 21.12 10.66 -6.69
CA ALA A 188 19.98 9.86 -6.24
C ALA A 188 19.07 10.66 -5.30
N ARG A 189 19.64 11.39 -4.33
CA ARG A 189 18.85 12.28 -3.45
C ARG A 189 18.02 13.30 -4.23
N ARG A 190 18.64 14.01 -5.17
CA ARG A 190 17.95 15.04 -5.96
C ARG A 190 16.86 14.44 -6.84
N LEU A 191 17.14 13.31 -7.49
CA LEU A 191 16.18 12.65 -8.37
C LEU A 191 15.02 12.07 -7.57
N THR A 192 15.31 11.32 -6.51
CA THR A 192 14.30 10.76 -5.60
C THR A 192 13.44 11.87 -5.02
N ARG A 193 14.03 12.94 -4.46
CA ARG A 193 13.25 14.07 -3.94
C ARG A 193 12.29 14.63 -4.98
N ARG A 194 12.78 14.95 -6.19
CA ARG A 194 11.96 15.55 -7.25
C ARG A 194 10.82 14.64 -7.72
N ILE A 195 11.12 13.38 -7.99
CA ILE A 195 10.11 12.44 -8.50
C ILE A 195 9.11 12.09 -7.41
N PHE A 196 9.60 11.77 -6.21
CA PHE A 196 8.76 11.45 -5.06
C PHE A 196 7.85 12.63 -4.70
N SER A 197 8.36 13.87 -4.69
CA SER A 197 7.51 15.04 -4.40
C SER A 197 6.44 15.34 -5.44
N ALA A 198 6.69 15.00 -6.71
CA ALA A 198 5.79 15.36 -7.80
C ALA A 198 4.75 14.27 -8.10
N PHE A 199 5.09 13.00 -7.90
CA PHE A 199 4.31 11.89 -8.42
C PHE A 199 3.83 10.92 -7.35
N TRP A 200 4.15 11.13 -6.07
CA TRP A 200 3.75 10.19 -5.02
C TRP A 200 2.23 10.00 -4.96
N SER A 201 1.83 8.73 -4.88
CA SER A 201 0.47 8.29 -4.69
C SER A 201 0.46 7.01 -3.82
N PRO A 202 -0.62 6.77 -3.05
CA PRO A 202 -0.77 5.55 -2.27
C PRO A 202 -0.84 4.31 -3.16
N VAL A 203 -0.44 3.14 -2.63
CA VAL A 203 -0.52 1.86 -3.35
C VAL A 203 -1.94 1.68 -3.87
N GLY A 204 -2.09 1.21 -5.11
CA GLY A 204 -3.40 1.00 -5.71
C GLY A 204 -3.97 2.20 -6.45
N ALA A 205 -3.36 3.39 -6.34
CA ALA A 205 -3.57 4.47 -7.31
C ALA A 205 -3.10 3.97 -8.69
N GLY A 206 -4.02 3.76 -9.62
CA GLY A 206 -3.78 3.11 -10.91
C GLY A 206 -4.55 1.81 -11.08
N VAL A 207 -4.78 1.07 -9.99
CA VAL A 207 -5.71 -0.08 -9.93
C VAL A 207 -7.14 0.40 -9.72
N LYS A 208 -7.31 1.39 -8.84
CA LYS A 208 -8.54 2.16 -8.64
C LYS A 208 -8.28 3.64 -8.90
N SER A 209 -9.33 4.41 -9.11
CA SER A 209 -9.21 5.87 -9.26
C SER A 209 -8.70 6.52 -7.96
N ASP A 210 -8.00 7.64 -8.06
CA ASP A 210 -7.50 8.39 -6.89
C ASP A 210 -8.63 8.73 -5.90
N THR A 211 -9.85 8.94 -6.40
CA THR A 211 -11.04 9.20 -5.59
C THR A 211 -11.46 7.97 -4.76
N GLU A 212 -11.35 6.76 -5.32
CA GLU A 212 -11.68 5.53 -4.59
C GLU A 212 -10.64 5.24 -3.51
N VAL A 213 -9.36 5.44 -3.81
CA VAL A 213 -8.28 5.28 -2.82
C VAL A 213 -8.41 6.31 -1.69
N ALA A 214 -8.67 7.57 -2.02
CA ALA A 214 -8.96 8.63 -1.06
C ALA A 214 -10.15 8.29 -0.14
N LYS A 215 -11.28 7.83 -0.71
CA LYS A 215 -12.46 7.41 0.05
C LYS A 215 -12.14 6.25 0.99
N LEU A 216 -11.35 5.29 0.53
CA LEU A 216 -10.96 4.15 1.35
C LEU A 216 -10.06 4.56 2.50
N CYS A 217 -9.05 5.39 2.24
CA CYS A 217 -8.19 5.96 3.28
C CYS A 217 -9.00 6.75 4.32
N ALA A 218 -9.98 7.55 3.87
CA ALA A 218 -10.85 8.31 4.77
C ALA A 218 -11.80 7.41 5.61
N ARG A 219 -12.25 6.28 5.06
CA ARG A 219 -13.04 5.27 5.80
C ARG A 219 -12.19 4.53 6.82
N LEU A 220 -10.98 4.13 6.44
CA LEU A 220 -10.04 3.43 7.29
C LEU A 220 -9.53 4.32 8.44
N PHE A 221 -9.24 5.59 8.14
CA PHE A 221 -8.74 6.58 9.08
C PHE A 221 -9.75 7.74 9.22
N PRO A 222 -10.80 7.56 10.03
CA PRO A 222 -11.88 8.54 10.12
C PRO A 222 -11.41 9.87 10.74
N GLY A 223 -11.97 10.97 10.24
CA GLY A 223 -11.72 12.33 10.77
C GLY A 223 -10.27 12.77 10.60
N GLN A 224 -9.71 13.36 11.66
CA GLN A 224 -8.33 13.87 11.66
C GLN A 224 -7.27 12.74 11.57
N ARG A 225 -7.67 11.48 11.80
CA ARG A 225 -6.74 10.36 11.87
C ARG A 225 -5.98 10.15 10.56
N PHE A 226 -6.60 10.41 9.41
CA PHE A 226 -5.90 10.27 8.13
C PHE A 226 -4.74 11.26 8.01
N LEU A 227 -4.96 12.52 8.41
CA LEU A 227 -3.94 13.56 8.41
C LEU A 227 -2.83 13.27 9.43
N GLU A 228 -3.18 12.75 10.61
CA GLU A 228 -2.18 12.32 11.60
C GLU A 228 -1.28 11.20 11.06
N VAL A 229 -1.88 10.17 10.47
CA VAL A 229 -1.14 9.05 9.86
C VAL A 229 -0.26 9.54 8.71
N ALA A 230 -0.78 10.43 7.86
CA ALA A 230 -0.02 11.05 6.78
C ALA A 230 1.20 11.81 7.32
N ALA A 231 1.01 12.67 8.32
CA ALA A 231 2.08 13.43 8.96
C ALA A 231 3.10 12.52 9.68
N GLU A 232 2.67 11.43 10.32
CA GLU A 232 3.55 10.42 10.92
C GLU A 232 4.48 9.77 9.86
N ILE A 233 3.92 9.44 8.69
CA ILE A 233 4.68 8.86 7.57
C ILE A 233 5.65 9.90 7.00
N ASP A 234 5.19 11.12 6.71
CA ASP A 234 6.05 12.19 6.19
C ASP A 234 7.19 12.51 7.18
N ALA A 235 6.90 12.64 8.47
CA ALA A 235 7.93 12.87 9.49
C ALA A 235 8.96 11.73 9.58
N LYS A 236 8.55 10.50 9.27
CA LYS A 236 9.47 9.36 9.19
C LYS A 236 10.29 9.40 7.92
N MET A 237 9.68 9.65 6.77
CA MET A 237 10.35 9.72 5.47
C MET A 237 11.31 10.92 5.38
N ALA A 238 10.99 12.04 6.01
CA ALA A 238 11.84 13.22 6.09
C ALA A 238 13.17 13.00 6.81
N ARG A 239 13.33 11.89 7.54
CA ARG A 239 14.61 11.48 8.15
C ARG A 239 15.55 10.77 7.17
N LEU A 240 15.10 10.49 5.95
CA LEU A 240 15.95 9.98 4.88
C LEU A 240 16.78 11.13 4.27
N PRO A 241 18.07 10.92 3.98
CA PRO A 241 18.94 11.98 3.47
C PRO A 241 18.39 12.65 2.21
N GLY A 242 18.17 13.96 2.27
CA GLY A 242 17.69 14.76 1.13
C GLY A 242 16.17 14.84 0.98
N LEU A 243 15.40 14.18 1.86
CA LEU A 243 13.94 14.21 1.88
C LEU A 243 13.37 15.11 2.99
N GLU A 244 14.23 15.90 3.64
CA GLU A 244 13.83 16.78 4.74
C GLU A 244 12.74 17.77 4.28
N GLY A 245 11.72 17.96 5.12
CA GLY A 245 10.62 18.89 4.85
C GLY A 245 9.70 18.52 3.69
N LEU A 246 9.69 17.26 3.24
CA LEU A 246 8.65 16.75 2.35
C LEU A 246 7.41 16.39 3.16
N ASN A 247 6.24 16.81 2.67
CA ASN A 247 4.92 16.55 3.25
C ASN A 247 3.99 15.91 2.18
N VAL A 248 4.50 14.95 1.41
CA VAL A 248 3.85 14.51 0.16
C VAL A 248 2.62 13.65 0.43
N ILE A 249 2.63 12.89 1.53
CA ILE A 249 1.50 12.07 1.95
C ILE A 249 0.43 12.97 2.56
N GLU A 250 0.82 13.96 3.36
CA GLU A 250 -0.09 14.96 3.93
C GLU A 250 -0.76 15.78 2.82
N ASP A 251 0.01 16.28 1.84
CA ASP A 251 -0.49 17.00 0.69
C ASP A 251 -1.51 16.17 -0.11
N TYR A 252 -1.26 14.86 -0.27
CA TYR A 252 -2.22 13.94 -0.89
C TYR A 252 -3.48 13.81 -0.03
N ALA A 253 -3.34 13.61 1.28
CA ALA A 253 -4.47 13.45 2.20
C ALA A 253 -5.36 14.70 2.23
N HIS A 254 -4.78 15.90 2.25
CA HIS A 254 -5.51 17.16 2.15
C HIS A 254 -6.32 17.26 0.85
N ARG A 255 -5.69 16.99 -0.30
CA ARG A 255 -6.40 16.98 -1.59
C ARG A 255 -7.54 15.95 -1.61
N ALA A 256 -7.27 14.74 -1.13
CA ALA A 256 -8.23 13.64 -1.05
C ALA A 256 -9.48 14.03 -0.23
N LEU A 257 -9.30 14.67 0.92
CA LEU A 257 -10.39 15.11 1.79
C LEU A 257 -11.20 16.28 1.19
N ILE A 258 -10.55 17.27 0.59
CA ILE A 258 -11.22 18.40 -0.09
C ILE A 258 -12.08 17.89 -1.24
N THR A 259 -11.51 17.08 -2.13
CA THR A 259 -12.22 16.56 -3.31
C THR A 259 -13.38 15.62 -2.92
N GLY A 260 -13.29 14.96 -1.76
CA GLY A 260 -14.37 14.16 -1.19
C GLY A 260 -15.55 14.98 -0.66
N THR A 261 -15.27 16.16 -0.09
CA THR A 261 -16.27 17.03 0.54
C THR A 261 -17.07 17.82 -0.51
N ASP A 262 -16.39 18.36 -1.54
CA ASP A 262 -17.04 19.13 -2.60
C ASP A 262 -18.04 18.29 -3.43
N ARG A 263 -17.78 16.98 -3.60
CA ARG A 263 -18.71 16.08 -4.30
C ARG A 263 -19.85 15.56 -3.42
N GLN A 264 -19.69 15.46 -2.10
CA GLN A 264 -20.81 15.17 -1.19
C GLN A 264 -21.80 16.34 -1.13
N LEU A 265 -21.31 17.58 -1.17
CA LEU A 265 -22.14 18.77 -1.27
C LEU A 265 -22.87 18.85 -2.63
N ALA A 266 -22.20 18.50 -3.73
CA ALA A 266 -22.85 18.42 -5.05
C ALA A 266 -23.92 17.32 -5.12
N ALA A 267 -23.63 16.11 -4.62
CA ALA A 267 -24.59 14.99 -4.61
C ALA A 267 -25.75 15.21 -3.62
N GLY A 268 -25.52 15.96 -2.53
CA GLY A 268 -26.56 16.36 -1.59
C GLY A 268 -27.53 17.40 -2.18
N ASN A 269 -27.04 18.29 -3.04
CA ASN A 269 -27.87 19.26 -3.76
C ASN A 269 -28.70 18.61 -4.88
N ASP A 270 -28.15 17.64 -5.62
CA ASP A 270 -28.90 16.93 -6.67
C ASP A 270 -30.05 16.09 -6.09
N ASN A 271 -29.88 15.49 -4.90
CA ASN A 271 -30.94 14.77 -4.20
C ASN A 271 -32.02 15.68 -3.60
N GLN A 272 -31.70 16.94 -3.26
CA GLN A 272 -32.71 17.91 -2.83
C GLN A 272 -33.51 18.47 -4.01
N LEU A 273 -32.89 18.67 -5.16
CA LEU A 273 -33.59 19.12 -6.37
C LEU A 273 -34.53 18.03 -6.93
N ALA A 274 -34.12 16.76 -6.87
CA ALA A 274 -34.95 15.62 -7.29
C ALA A 274 -36.10 15.28 -6.32
N ALA A 275 -36.02 15.68 -5.05
CA ALA A 275 -37.09 15.51 -4.06
C ALA A 275 -38.09 16.68 -4.03
N SER A 276 -37.83 17.74 -4.80
CA SER A 276 -38.68 18.94 -4.93
C SER A 276 -39.37 19.08 -6.30
N ALA A 277 -39.29 18.06 -7.14
CA ALA A 277 -39.96 17.97 -8.45
C ALA A 277 -40.97 16.82 -8.44
#